data_AF-A0A835HFZ3-F1
#
_entry.id   AF-A0A835HFZ3-F1
#
_cell.length_a   1.000
_cell.length_b   1.000
_cell.length_c   1.000
_cell.angle_alpha   90.00
_cell.angle_beta   90.00
_cell.angle_gamma   90.00
#
_symmetry.space_group_name_H-M   'P 1'
#
loop_
_entity.id
_entity.type
_entity.pdbx_description
1 polymer ?
#
loop_
_entity_poly.entity_id
_entity_poly.type
_entity_poly.pdbx_seq_one_letter_code
_entity_poly.pdbx_strand_id
1 'polypeptide(L)'
;MFDGSLGIVCAVSAVKVLKIEGKLENIRRLIEVIAFSDEEGVSFKTAFLGSAALVGTLPVSALLISDKSGATVQHALKENSFEGTEESLLQLKYKEGSVWGYIEVHIEQGPVLESLGLPLGVVNGIAGQTRLKTLYGFLEKLLTKAGP
;
A
#
# COMPACT_ATOMS: atom_id res chain seq x y z
N MET A 1 5.88 -5.80 -15.49
CA MET A 1 5.04 -4.79 -14.80
C MET A 1 3.69 -5.43 -14.50
N PHE A 2 3.68 -6.41 -13.58
CA PHE A 2 2.48 -7.15 -13.15
C PHE A 2 2.17 -6.92 -11.67
N ASP A 3 3.19 -6.61 -10.90
CA ASP A 3 3.12 -6.18 -9.51
C ASP A 3 2.14 -5.01 -9.35
N GLY A 4 1.09 -5.19 -8.54
CA GLY A 4 -0.07 -4.31 -8.40
C GLY A 4 -0.99 -4.20 -9.64
N SER A 5 -0.44 -3.96 -10.84
CA SER A 5 -1.22 -3.67 -12.05
C SER A 5 -2.10 -4.83 -12.50
N LEU A 6 -1.65 -6.08 -12.30
CA LEU A 6 -2.43 -7.28 -12.62
C LEU A 6 -3.76 -7.29 -11.86
N GLY A 7 -3.73 -6.99 -10.55
CA GLY A 7 -4.93 -6.98 -9.71
C GLY A 7 -5.99 -6.00 -10.20
N ILE A 8 -5.57 -4.79 -10.58
CA ILE A 8 -6.46 -3.75 -11.11
C ILE A 8 -7.09 -4.18 -12.43
N VAL A 9 -6.27 -4.68 -13.37
CA VAL A 9 -6.77 -5.15 -14.67
C VAL A 9 -7.71 -6.33 -14.51
N CYS A 10 -7.40 -7.28 -13.62
CA CYS A 10 -8.27 -8.41 -13.30
C CYS A 10 -9.62 -7.94 -12.73
N ALA A 11 -9.63 -7.03 -11.75
CA ALA A 11 -10.85 -6.52 -11.14
C ALA A 11 -11.75 -5.78 -12.14
N VAL A 12 -11.19 -4.86 -12.93
CA VAL A 12 -11.92 -4.15 -13.99
C VAL A 12 -12.47 -5.13 -15.02
N SER A 13 -11.68 -6.12 -15.42
CA SER A 13 -12.09 -7.13 -16.40
C SER A 13 -13.23 -8.00 -15.86
N ALA A 14 -13.19 -8.41 -14.59
CA ALA A 14 -14.25 -9.19 -13.95
C ALA A 14 -15.57 -8.41 -13.92
N VAL A 15 -15.54 -7.13 -13.52
CA VAL A 15 -16.74 -6.26 -13.54
C VAL A 15 -17.27 -6.09 -14.97
N LYS A 16 -16.39 -5.90 -15.95
CA LYS A 16 -16.76 -5.80 -17.36
C LYS A 16 -17.46 -7.08 -17.86
N VAL A 17 -16.92 -8.26 -17.54
CA VAL A 17 -17.53 -9.55 -17.89
C VAL A 17 -18.90 -9.70 -17.24
N LEU A 18 -19.02 -9.42 -15.94
CA LEU A 18 -20.31 -9.46 -15.23
C LEU A 18 -21.36 -8.55 -15.88
N LYS A 19 -20.95 -7.38 -16.37
CA LYS A 19 -21.82 -6.45 -17.09
C LYS A 19 -22.27 -7.01 -18.44
N ILE A 20 -21.33 -7.51 -19.25
CA ILE A 20 -21.62 -8.07 -20.59
C ILE A 20 -22.55 -9.29 -20.49
N GLU A 21 -22.37 -10.12 -19.46
CA GLU A 21 -23.21 -11.29 -19.22
C GLU A 21 -24.57 -10.98 -18.56
N GLY A 22 -24.88 -9.70 -18.29
CA GLY A 22 -26.13 -9.30 -17.63
C GLY A 22 -26.23 -9.75 -16.16
N LYS A 23 -25.10 -10.10 -15.52
CA LYS A 23 -25.06 -10.60 -14.14
C LYS A 23 -24.81 -9.51 -13.11
N LEU A 24 -24.26 -8.37 -13.52
CA LEU A 24 -23.91 -7.27 -12.61
C LEU A 24 -25.13 -6.77 -11.83
N GLU A 25 -26.31 -6.71 -12.46
CA GLU A 25 -27.56 -6.26 -11.83
C GLU A 25 -28.07 -7.21 -10.74
N ASN A 26 -27.66 -8.49 -10.77
CA ASN A 26 -28.04 -9.49 -9.76
C ASN A 26 -27.18 -9.43 -8.50
N ILE A 27 -26.13 -8.61 -8.49
CA ILE A 27 -25.22 -8.49 -7.36
C ILE A 27 -25.85 -7.60 -6.29
N ARG A 28 -26.07 -8.19 -5.11
CA ARG A 28 -26.76 -7.53 -3.99
C ARG A 28 -25.89 -6.51 -3.23
N ARG A 29 -24.59 -6.43 -3.55
CA ARG A 29 -23.61 -5.59 -2.87
C ARG A 29 -22.86 -4.75 -3.88
N LEU A 30 -22.48 -3.54 -3.48
CA LEU A 30 -21.65 -2.68 -4.31
C LEU A 30 -20.29 -3.35 -4.53
N ILE A 31 -19.81 -3.26 -5.77
CA ILE A 31 -18.44 -3.63 -6.13
C ILE A 31 -17.69 -2.33 -6.40
N GLU A 32 -16.61 -2.14 -5.66
CA GLU A 32 -15.68 -1.03 -5.84
C GLU A 32 -14.35 -1.58 -6.32
N VAL A 33 -13.77 -0.96 -7.34
CA VAL A 33 -12.41 -1.25 -7.79
C VAL A 33 -11.54 -0.10 -7.34
N ILE A 34 -10.57 -0.39 -6.47
CA ILE A 34 -9.71 0.62 -5.84
C ILE A 34 -8.27 0.36 -6.28
N ALA A 35 -7.61 1.39 -6.81
CA ALA A 35 -6.17 1.41 -7.02
C ALA A 35 -5.53 2.20 -5.88
N PHE A 36 -4.97 1.48 -4.90
CA PHE A 36 -4.32 2.13 -3.76
C PHE A 36 -3.04 2.85 -4.17
N SER A 37 -2.81 4.02 -3.58
CA SER A 37 -1.58 4.77 -3.75
C SER A 37 -0.48 4.29 -2.79
N ASP A 38 0.76 4.29 -3.29
CA ASP A 38 2.00 4.08 -2.54
C ASP A 38 1.97 2.85 -1.62
N GLU A 39 1.64 1.69 -2.19
CA GLU A 39 1.70 0.39 -1.48
C GLU A 39 3.16 0.05 -1.11
N GLU A 40 4.06 0.12 -2.08
CA GLU A 40 5.49 -0.23 -1.94
C GLU A 40 6.31 0.75 -1.08
N GLY A 41 5.81 1.97 -0.86
CA GLY A 41 6.48 3.00 -0.07
C GLY A 41 7.81 3.49 -0.65
N VAL A 42 7.96 3.46 -1.99
CA VAL A 42 9.20 3.79 -2.69
C VAL A 42 9.54 5.28 -2.54
N SER A 43 8.52 6.14 -2.63
CA SER A 43 8.70 7.60 -2.69
C SER A 43 8.90 8.20 -1.29
N PHE A 44 8.01 7.84 -0.35
CA PHE A 44 7.96 8.51 0.97
C PHE A 44 8.50 7.65 2.12
N LYS A 45 9.10 6.48 1.84
CA LYS A 45 9.52 5.50 2.88
C LYS A 45 8.39 5.10 3.83
N THR A 46 7.15 5.30 3.39
CA THR A 46 5.91 4.94 4.06
C THR A 46 5.16 4.00 3.14
N ALA A 47 5.07 2.72 3.50
CA ALA A 47 4.25 1.78 2.75
C ALA A 47 2.77 2.00 3.08
N PHE A 48 1.89 1.57 2.17
CA PHE A 48 0.44 1.47 2.39
C PHE A 48 -0.30 2.80 2.62
N LEU A 49 0.15 3.90 2.01
CA LEU A 49 -0.43 5.22 2.28
C LEU A 49 -1.94 5.27 1.99
N GLY A 50 -2.34 4.81 0.79
CA GLY A 50 -3.73 4.85 0.35
C GLY A 50 -4.65 3.92 1.16
N SER A 51 -4.21 2.69 1.41
CA SER A 51 -5.01 1.72 2.16
C SER A 51 -5.11 2.08 3.65
N ALA A 52 -4.03 2.57 4.27
CA ALA A 52 -4.05 3.08 5.64
C ALA A 52 -4.97 4.30 5.79
N ALA A 53 -5.03 5.18 4.80
CA ALA A 53 -5.96 6.30 4.82
C ALA A 53 -7.42 5.81 4.72
N LEU A 54 -7.69 4.85 3.84
CA LEU A 54 -9.03 4.27 3.64
C LEU A 54 -9.57 3.61 4.91
N VAL A 55 -8.74 2.88 5.66
CA VAL A 55 -9.16 2.24 6.93
C VAL A 55 -9.03 3.18 8.15
N GLY A 56 -8.51 4.39 7.95
CA GLY A 56 -8.36 5.41 8.99
C GLY A 56 -7.24 5.14 10.00
N THR A 57 -6.20 4.40 9.60
CA THR A 57 -4.99 4.14 10.41
C THR A 57 -3.81 5.02 10.02
N LEU A 58 -3.90 5.81 8.95
CA LEU A 58 -2.87 6.78 8.56
C LEU A 58 -2.88 7.98 9.52
N PRO A 59 -1.79 8.23 10.28
CA PRO A 59 -1.73 9.38 11.16
C PRO A 59 -1.58 10.67 10.35
N VAL A 60 -2.16 11.78 10.82
CA VAL A 60 -2.06 13.11 10.18
C VAL A 60 -0.60 13.53 9.97
N SER A 61 0.31 13.15 10.87
CA SER A 61 1.74 13.41 10.74
C SER A 61 2.37 12.79 9.50
N ALA A 62 1.77 11.75 8.90
CA ALA A 62 2.26 11.15 7.66
C ALA A 62 2.22 12.13 6.49
N LEU A 63 1.33 13.12 6.51
CA LEU A 63 1.23 14.18 5.50
C LEU A 63 2.49 15.05 5.43
N LEU A 64 3.28 15.10 6.51
CA LEU A 64 4.52 15.88 6.60
C LEU A 64 5.77 15.09 6.20
N ILE A 65 5.64 13.81 5.85
CA ILE A 65 6.78 12.98 5.47
C ILE A 65 7.28 13.43 4.10
N SER A 66 8.59 13.70 4.02
CA SER A 66 9.25 14.13 2.80
C SER A 66 9.87 12.97 2.01
N ASP A 67 9.81 13.06 0.70
CA ASP A 67 10.56 12.22 -0.22
C ASP A 67 12.06 12.60 -0.25
N LYS A 68 12.82 12.02 -1.20
CA LYS A 68 14.25 12.34 -1.38
C LYS A 68 14.51 13.75 -1.92
N SER A 69 13.52 14.38 -2.55
CA SER A 69 13.61 15.74 -3.09
C SER A 69 13.25 16.81 -2.04
N GLY A 70 12.62 16.40 -0.93
CA GLY A 70 12.15 17.26 0.15
C GLY A 70 10.66 17.58 0.07
N ALA A 71 9.98 17.21 -1.02
CA ALA A 71 8.54 17.37 -1.18
C ALA A 71 7.79 16.49 -0.17
N THR A 72 6.77 17.03 0.49
CA THR A 72 5.96 16.26 1.46
C THR A 72 4.86 15.47 0.77
N VAL A 73 4.34 14.44 1.43
CA VAL A 73 3.12 13.74 1.00
C VAL A 73 1.99 14.74 0.72
N GLN A 74 1.77 15.71 1.61
CA GLN A 74 0.74 16.74 1.41
C GLN A 74 0.98 17.55 0.14
N HIS A 75 2.23 17.90 -0.16
CA HIS A 75 2.57 18.62 -1.39
C HIS A 75 2.23 17.78 -2.63
N ALA A 76 2.64 16.51 -2.65
CA ALA A 76 2.35 15.60 -3.76
C ALA A 76 0.84 15.38 -3.96
N LEU A 77 0.07 15.28 -2.86
CA LEU A 77 -1.40 15.21 -2.93
C LEU A 77 -1.97 16.49 -3.56
N LYS A 78 -1.51 17.67 -3.14
CA LYS A 78 -1.97 18.96 -3.67
C LYS A 78 -1.68 19.13 -5.14
N GLU A 79 -0.51 18.69 -5.60
CA GLU A 79 -0.18 18.68 -7.04
C GLU A 79 -1.14 17.79 -7.86
N ASN A 80 -1.73 16.77 -7.22
CA ASN A 80 -2.72 15.88 -7.81
C ASN A 80 -4.17 16.26 -7.45
N SER A 81 -4.42 17.52 -7.07
CA SER A 81 -5.76 18.05 -6.75
C SER A 81 -6.41 17.46 -5.48
N PHE A 82 -5.61 16.94 -4.54
CA PHE A 82 -6.06 16.50 -3.22
C PHE A 82 -5.47 17.37 -2.12
N GLU A 83 -6.30 17.97 -1.28
CA GLU A 83 -5.81 18.91 -0.25
C GLU A 83 -4.88 18.27 0.79
N GLY A 84 -5.08 16.99 1.12
CA GLY A 84 -4.26 16.28 2.11
C GLY A 84 -4.32 16.96 3.48
N THR A 85 -5.51 17.08 4.06
CA THR A 85 -5.77 17.58 5.42
C THR A 85 -6.29 16.47 6.33
N GLU A 86 -6.29 16.71 7.64
CA GLU A 86 -6.93 15.80 8.60
C GLU A 86 -8.40 15.54 8.25
N GLU A 87 -9.14 16.58 7.88
CA GLU A 87 -10.53 16.44 7.43
C GLU A 87 -10.66 15.55 6.19
N SER A 88 -9.76 15.71 5.21
CA SER A 88 -9.77 14.85 4.00
C SER A 88 -9.52 13.37 4.32
N LEU A 89 -8.65 13.08 5.30
CA LEU A 89 -8.39 11.71 5.76
C LEU A 89 -9.61 11.13 6.50
N LEU A 90 -10.28 11.94 7.33
CA LEU A 90 -11.50 11.54 8.02
C LEU A 90 -12.65 11.27 7.05
N GLN A 91 -12.77 12.04 5.97
CA GLN A 91 -13.78 11.85 4.95
C GLN A 91 -13.52 10.59 4.08
N LEU A 92 -12.26 10.25 3.85
CA LEU A 92 -11.88 9.05 3.09
C LEU A 92 -12.12 7.75 3.87
N LYS A 93 -12.09 7.83 5.21
CA LYS A 93 -12.22 6.67 6.09
C LYS A 93 -13.53 5.92 5.86
N TYR A 94 -13.42 4.62 5.60
CA TYR A 94 -14.59 3.75 5.53
C TYR A 94 -15.22 3.56 6.90
N LYS A 95 -16.55 3.56 6.91
CA LYS A 95 -17.31 3.32 8.13
C LYS A 95 -17.07 1.87 8.58
N GLU A 96 -16.87 1.69 9.87
CA GLU A 96 -16.72 0.34 10.43
C GLU A 96 -17.93 -0.55 10.07
N GLY A 97 -17.65 -1.74 9.56
CA GLY A 97 -18.66 -2.69 9.10
C GLY A 97 -19.31 -2.38 7.75
N SER A 98 -18.89 -1.32 7.02
CA SER A 98 -19.44 -1.03 5.69
C SER A 98 -18.88 -1.93 4.59
N VAL A 99 -17.73 -2.56 4.81
CA VAL A 99 -17.08 -3.48 3.86
C VAL A 99 -17.45 -4.91 4.20
N TRP A 100 -18.08 -5.60 3.24
CA TRP A 100 -18.42 -7.01 3.40
C TRP A 100 -17.22 -7.94 3.15
N GLY A 101 -16.32 -7.55 2.25
CA GLY A 101 -15.12 -8.30 1.94
C GLY A 101 -14.19 -7.54 1.00
N TYR A 102 -12.92 -7.93 1.00
CA TYR A 102 -11.86 -7.41 0.13
C TYR A 102 -11.21 -8.58 -0.60
N ILE A 103 -10.99 -8.44 -1.90
CA ILE A 103 -10.34 -9.44 -2.75
C ILE A 103 -9.24 -8.74 -3.53
N GLU A 104 -8.05 -9.32 -3.49
CA GLU A 104 -6.90 -8.88 -4.27
C GLU A 104 -6.37 -10.05 -5.09
N VAL A 105 -6.08 -9.79 -6.37
CA VAL A 105 -5.39 -10.73 -7.25
C VAL A 105 -3.98 -10.22 -7.44
N HIS A 106 -3.00 -11.07 -7.17
CA HIS A 106 -1.59 -10.70 -7.25
C HIS A 106 -0.76 -11.81 -7.88
N ILE A 107 0.40 -11.44 -8.42
CA ILE A 107 1.42 -12.42 -8.79
C ILE A 107 2.05 -13.01 -7.51
N GLU A 108 2.53 -14.24 -7.59
CA GLU A 108 3.14 -14.92 -6.43
C GLU A 108 4.39 -14.21 -5.89
N GLN A 109 5.16 -13.55 -6.77
CA GLN A 109 6.49 -12.98 -6.49
C GLN A 109 7.50 -14.03 -5.95
N GLY A 110 7.19 -15.32 -6.11
CA GLY A 110 8.00 -16.46 -5.70
C GLY A 110 7.91 -17.62 -6.70
N PRO A 111 8.63 -18.73 -6.44
CA PRO A 111 8.74 -19.86 -7.38
C PRO A 111 7.81 -21.04 -7.05
N VAL A 112 6.95 -20.96 -6.04
CA VAL A 112 6.18 -22.09 -5.50
C VAL A 112 5.18 -22.63 -6.52
N LEU A 113 4.31 -21.77 -7.08
CA LEU A 113 3.31 -22.18 -8.06
C LEU A 113 3.96 -22.74 -9.32
N GLU A 114 5.06 -22.12 -9.78
CA GLU A 114 5.85 -22.62 -10.91
C GLU A 114 6.42 -24.01 -10.60
N SER A 115 7.04 -24.19 -9.44
CA SER A 115 7.64 -25.47 -9.04
C SER A 115 6.61 -26.60 -8.87
N LEU A 116 5.37 -26.25 -8.55
CA LEU A 116 4.25 -27.18 -8.41
C LEU A 116 3.47 -27.37 -9.72
N GLY A 117 3.78 -26.61 -10.78
CA GLY A 117 3.05 -26.62 -12.05
C GLY A 117 1.60 -26.14 -11.91
N LEU A 118 1.32 -25.25 -10.95
CA LEU A 118 -0.02 -24.74 -10.66
C LEU A 118 -0.20 -23.32 -11.20
N PRO A 119 -1.35 -22.98 -11.82
CA PRO A 119 -1.59 -21.65 -12.37
C PRO A 119 -2.19 -20.66 -11.35
N LEU A 120 -2.62 -21.13 -10.18
CA LEU A 120 -3.34 -20.33 -9.18
C LEU A 120 -3.11 -20.90 -7.78
N GLY A 121 -2.92 -20.00 -6.82
CA GLY A 121 -2.91 -20.29 -5.40
C GLY A 121 -3.96 -19.44 -4.66
N VAL A 122 -4.57 -20.01 -3.62
CA VAL A 122 -5.38 -19.25 -2.67
C VAL A 122 -4.48 -18.87 -1.50
N VAL A 123 -4.35 -17.58 -1.22
CA VAL A 123 -3.51 -17.08 -0.13
C VAL A 123 -4.27 -17.23 1.19
N ASN A 124 -3.70 -17.98 2.14
CA ASN A 124 -4.28 -18.19 3.47
C ASN A 124 -3.72 -17.23 4.54
N GLY A 125 -2.62 -16.53 4.24
CA GLY A 125 -1.99 -15.61 5.17
C GLY A 125 -0.79 -14.91 4.53
N ILE A 126 -0.35 -13.82 5.16
CA ILE A 126 0.77 -12.99 4.74
C ILE A 126 1.81 -13.00 5.87
N ALA A 127 3.09 -13.11 5.51
CA ALA A 127 4.16 -13.06 6.50
C ALA A 127 4.28 -11.66 7.13
N GLY A 128 4.49 -11.59 8.45
CA GLY A 128 4.79 -10.33 9.11
C GLY A 128 6.19 -9.82 8.73
N GLN A 129 6.31 -8.53 8.40
CA GLN A 129 7.59 -7.90 8.04
C GLN A 129 8.07 -6.96 9.14
N THR A 130 9.33 -7.06 9.54
CA THR A 130 10.01 -6.09 10.43
C THR A 130 11.29 -5.61 9.75
N ARG A 131 11.51 -4.29 9.72
CA ARG A 131 12.71 -3.67 9.12
C ARG A 131 13.56 -3.06 10.24
N LEU A 132 14.83 -3.45 10.32
CA LEU A 132 15.80 -2.96 11.31
C LEU A 132 16.91 -2.19 10.61
N LYS A 133 17.26 -1.01 11.16
CA LYS A 133 18.43 -0.24 10.74
C LYS A 133 19.49 -0.33 11.83
N THR A 134 20.65 -0.89 11.50
CA THR A 134 21.78 -0.99 12.42
C THR A 134 22.90 -0.05 11.97
N LEU A 135 23.59 0.56 12.93
CA LEU A 135 24.76 1.41 12.72
C LEU A 135 25.93 0.76 13.46
N TYR A 136 27.05 0.60 12.77
CA TYR A 136 28.29 0.12 13.36
C TYR A 136 29.37 1.20 13.21
N GLY A 137 30.10 1.48 14.29
CA GLY A 137 31.21 2.42 14.29
C GLY A 137 32.36 1.89 15.16
N PHE A 138 33.60 2.16 14.75
CA PHE A 138 34.78 1.92 15.57
C PHE A 138 34.98 3.09 16.54
N LEU A 139 35.10 2.78 17.83
CA LEU A 139 35.59 3.71 18.84
C LEU A 139 37.12 3.84 18.69
N GLU A 140 37.58 4.77 17.85
CA GLU A 140 38.98 5.21 17.93
C GLU A 140 39.16 6.09 19.17
N LYS A 141 39.79 5.48 20.17
CA LYS A 141 40.38 6.03 21.40
C LYS A 141 40.42 7.57 21.52
N LEU A 142 39.63 8.08 22.46
CA LEU A 142 39.87 9.29 23.24
C LEU A 142 41.09 9.12 24.20
N LEU A 143 42.28 8.79 23.68
CA LEU A 143 43.51 8.64 24.49
C LEU A 143 44.75 9.34 23.90
N THR A 144 44.58 10.53 23.33
CA THR A 144 45.70 11.43 23.02
C THR A 144 45.37 12.84 23.46
N LYS A 145 45.46 13.10 24.77
CA LYS A 145 45.88 14.38 25.39
C LYS A 145 45.86 14.23 26.92
N ALA A 146 46.77 13.43 27.44
CA ALA A 146 47.24 13.57 28.81
C ALA A 146 48.69 13.09 28.87
N GLY A 147 49.61 14.05 28.94
CA GLY A 147 51.00 13.81 29.29
C GLY A 147 51.91 14.93 28.82
N PRO A 148 52.97 15.25 29.59
CA PRO A 148 53.08 15.29 31.06
C PRO A 148 52.59 16.63 31.64
#